data_AF-A0A5N5SP79-F1
#
_entry.id   AF-A0A5N5SP79-F1
#
_cell.length_a   1.000
_cell.length_b   1.000
_cell.length_c   1.000
_cell.angle_alpha   90.00
_cell.angle_beta   90.00
_cell.angle_gamma   90.00
#
_symmetry.space_group_name_H-M   'P 1'
#
loop_
_entity.id
_entity.type
_entity.pdbx_description
1 polymer ?
#
loop_
_entity_poly.entity_id
_entity_poly.type
_entity_poly.pdbx_seq_one_letter_code
_entity_poly.pdbx_strand_id
1 'polypeptide(L)'
;MASGFGTILMPFGKSLTYLMSMTGFYTFGSASFHSYANAILSETFSKENEATTWGLFRLTQGLFSFIHPVYLGYIVDQTGEFKVSFIVMGTIIILSGLSIFVEKFLHVFNRK
;
A
#
# COMPACT_ATOMS: atom_id res chain seq x y z
N MET A 1 -4.36 2.36 5.08
CA MET A 1 -4.14 3.17 6.30
C MET A 1 -3.60 2.33 7.46
N ALA A 2 -4.33 1.30 7.95
CA ALA A 2 -3.86 0.44 9.04
C ALA A 2 -2.47 -0.19 8.80
N SER A 3 -2.21 -0.63 7.56
CA SER A 3 -0.91 -1.16 7.15
C SER A 3 0.23 -0.14 7.29
N GLY A 4 -0.02 1.13 6.98
CA GLY A 4 0.98 2.19 7.06
C GLY A 4 1.39 2.49 8.51
N PHE A 5 0.44 2.50 9.45
CA PHE A 5 0.77 2.61 10.88
C PHE A 5 1.62 1.45 11.37
N GLY A 6 1.30 0.21 10.96
CA GLY A 6 2.09 -0.97 11.28
C GLY A 6 3.53 -0.87 10.75
N THR A 7 3.72 -0.35 9.53
CA THR A 7 5.05 -0.17 8.93
C THR A 7 5.88 0.92 9.64
N ILE A 8 5.29 2.06 10.02
CA ILE A 8 6.01 3.12 10.74
C ILE A 8 6.46 2.64 12.12
N LEU A 9 5.63 1.85 12.81
CA LEU A 9 5.90 1.38 14.16
C LEU A 9 6.86 0.19 14.20
N MET A 10 7.02 -0.53 13.09
CA MET A 10 7.90 -1.70 12.96
C MET A 10 9.36 -1.48 13.42
N PRO A 11 10.08 -0.41 13.00
CA PRO A 11 11.49 -0.19 13.40
C PRO A 11 11.71 0.16 14.88
N PHE A 12 10.66 0.46 15.65
CA PHE A 12 10.78 0.83 17.07
C PHE A 12 10.77 -0.37 18.02
N GLY A 13 10.37 -1.55 17.52
CA GLY A 13 10.29 -2.77 18.30
C GLY A 13 11.60 -3.54 18.35
N LYS A 14 12.05 -3.91 19.55
CA LYS A 14 13.20 -4.82 19.75
C LYS A 14 12.79 -6.26 20.09
N SER A 15 11.49 -6.51 20.29
CA SER A 15 10.95 -7.82 20.67
C SER A 15 10.29 -8.52 19.48
N LEU A 16 10.47 -9.84 19.39
CA LEU A 16 9.89 -10.67 18.32
C LEU A 16 8.36 -10.58 18.31
N THR A 17 7.72 -10.62 19.48
CA THR A 17 6.26 -10.53 19.61
C THR A 17 5.72 -9.20 19.10
N TYR A 18 6.47 -8.11 19.31
CA TYR A 18 6.10 -6.80 18.79
C TYR A 18 6.17 -6.77 17.26
N LEU A 19 7.26 -7.30 16.68
CA LEU A 19 7.43 -7.37 15.22
C LEU A 19 6.35 -8.23 14.56
N MET A 20 5.99 -9.37 15.16
CA MET A 20 4.88 -10.21 14.70
C MET A 20 3.56 -9.46 14.69
N SER A 21 3.26 -8.72 15.77
CA SER A 21 2.02 -7.95 15.89
C SER A 21 1.95 -6.85 14.83
N MET A 22 3.02 -6.08 14.65
CA MET A 22 3.08 -5.01 13.65
C MET A 22 3.05 -5.54 12.21
N THR A 23 3.67 -6.69 11.96
CA THR A 23 3.58 -7.38 10.66
C THR A 23 2.16 -7.87 10.39
N GLY A 24 1.44 -8.35 11.42
CA GLY A 24 0.03 -8.70 11.32
C GLY A 24 -0.85 -7.51 10.91
N PHE A 25 -0.63 -6.33 11.49
CA PHE A 25 -1.33 -5.11 11.06
C PHE A 25 -1.03 -4.73 9.61
N TYR A 26 0.23 -4.89 9.19
CA TYR A 26 0.64 -4.67 7.80
C TYR A 26 -0.05 -5.64 6.83
N THR A 27 -0.02 -6.94 7.11
CA THR A 27 -0.59 -7.98 6.23
C THR A 27 -2.10 -7.88 6.17
N PHE A 28 -2.77 -7.62 7.28
CA PHE A 28 -4.22 -7.42 7.31
C PHE A 28 -4.66 -6.23 6.43
N GLY A 29 -3.95 -5.10 6.54
CA GLY A 29 -4.24 -3.93 5.72
C GLY A 29 -3.97 -4.16 4.23
N SER A 30 -2.88 -4.85 3.90
CA SER A 30 -2.54 -5.19 2.52
C SER A 30 -3.51 -6.21 1.90
N ALA A 31 -3.91 -7.24 2.65
CA ALA A 31 -4.88 -8.24 2.21
C ALA A 31 -6.24 -7.59 1.90
N SER A 32 -6.70 -6.70 2.79
CA SER A 32 -7.93 -5.94 2.59
C SER A 32 -7.90 -5.10 1.31
N PHE A 33 -6.76 -4.47 1.00
CA PHE A 33 -6.59 -3.71 -0.25
C PHE A 33 -6.66 -4.60 -1.49
N HIS A 34 -5.99 -5.74 -1.50
CA HIS A 34 -6.02 -6.66 -2.65
C HIS A 34 -7.43 -7.20 -2.90
N SER A 35 -8.16 -7.57 -1.85
CA SER A 35 -9.56 -8.01 -1.97
C SER A 35 -10.46 -6.89 -2.50
N TYR A 36 -10.28 -5.65 -2.01
CA TYR A 36 -11.06 -4.50 -2.47
C TYR A 36 -10.76 -4.14 -3.93
N ALA A 37 -9.49 -4.11 -4.32
CA ALA A 37 -9.07 -3.86 -5.69
C ALA A 37 -9.69 -4.90 -6.65
N ASN A 38 -9.68 -6.18 -6.26
CA ASN A 38 -10.31 -7.23 -7.06
C ASN A 38 -11.81 -6.98 -7.29
N ALA A 39 -12.55 -6.63 -6.24
CA ALA A 39 -13.98 -6.38 -6.31
C ALA A 39 -14.31 -5.18 -7.20
N ILE A 40 -13.65 -4.03 -6.97
CA ILE A 40 -13.99 -2.80 -7.71
C ILE A 40 -13.63 -2.90 -9.20
N LEU A 41 -12.53 -3.57 -9.54
CA LEU A 41 -12.15 -3.81 -10.94
C LEU A 41 -13.17 -4.71 -11.64
N SER A 42 -13.68 -5.74 -10.97
CA SER A 42 -14.71 -6.63 -11.53
C SER A 42 -16.07 -5.95 -11.73
N GLU A 43 -16.41 -4.96 -10.88
CA GLU A 43 -17.67 -4.21 -10.99
C GLU A 43 -17.60 -3.08 -12.04
N THR A 44 -16.42 -2.49 -12.24
CA THR A 44 -16.25 -1.30 -13.10
C THR A 44 -16.10 -1.64 -14.58
N PHE A 45 -15.51 -2.79 -14.91
CA PHE A 45 -15.19 -3.14 -16.30
C PHE A 45 -16.03 -4.31 -16.81
N SER A 46 -16.55 -4.18 -18.03
CA SER A 46 -17.23 -5.27 -18.74
C SER A 46 -16.27 -6.45 -18.97
N LYS A 47 -16.80 -7.68 -18.96
CA LYS A 47 -16.03 -8.94 -19.11
C LYS A 47 -15.07 -8.98 -20.30
N GLU A 48 -15.37 -8.27 -21.37
CA GLU A 48 -14.55 -8.21 -22.58
C GLU A 48 -13.22 -7.47 -22.38
N ASN A 49 -13.19 -6.47 -21.48
CA ASN A 49 -12.01 -5.64 -21.22
C ASN A 49 -11.33 -5.94 -19.88
N GLU A 50 -11.93 -6.81 -19.05
CA GLU A 50 -11.45 -7.15 -17.72
C GLU A 50 -10.01 -7.68 -17.73
N ALA A 51 -9.66 -8.58 -18.67
CA ALA A 51 -8.32 -9.14 -18.78
C ALA A 51 -7.24 -8.07 -19.11
N THR A 52 -7.55 -7.13 -20.00
CA THR A 52 -6.64 -6.05 -20.39
C THR A 52 -6.41 -5.09 -19.25
N THR A 53 -7.48 -4.69 -18.53
CA THR A 53 -7.37 -3.80 -17.37
C THR A 53 -6.59 -4.47 -16.24
N TRP A 54 -6.83 -5.75 -15.96
CA TRP A 54 -6.05 -6.53 -14.99
C TRP A 54 -4.57 -6.61 -15.38
N GLY A 55 -4.28 -6.79 -16.67
CA GLY A 55 -2.93 -6.75 -17.21
C GLY A 55 -2.24 -5.42 -16.93
N LEU A 56 -2.90 -4.30 -17.20
CA LEU A 56 -2.37 -2.96 -16.95
C LEU A 56 -2.16 -2.66 -15.46
N PHE A 57 -3.12 -3.06 -14.62
CA PHE A 57 -3.01 -2.92 -13.16
C PHE A 57 -1.80 -3.67 -12.61
N ARG A 58 -1.62 -4.94 -13.01
CA ARG A 58 -0.48 -5.75 -12.59
C ARG A 58 0.84 -5.27 -13.18
N LEU A 59 0.85 -4.77 -14.41
CA LEU A 59 2.03 -4.17 -15.02
C LEU A 59 2.51 -2.97 -14.21
N THR A 60 1.59 -2.10 -13.80
CA THR A 60 1.87 -0.96 -12.95
C THR A 60 2.46 -1.42 -11.61
N GLN A 61 1.82 -2.40 -10.95
CA GLN A 61 2.33 -3.00 -9.71
C GLN A 61 3.74 -3.61 -9.90
N GLY A 62 4.02 -4.24 -11.04
CA GLY A 62 5.33 -4.81 -11.38
C GLY A 62 6.41 -3.74 -11.54
N LEU A 63 6.14 -2.67 -12.28
CA LEU A 63 7.07 -1.54 -12.44
C LEU A 63 7.44 -0.93 -11.08
N PHE A 64 6.42 -0.66 -10.30
CA PHE A 64 6.56 -0.17 -8.94
C PHE A 64 7.41 -1.15 -8.11
N SER A 65 7.11 -2.45 -8.13
CA SER A 65 7.86 -3.48 -7.39
C SER A 65 9.36 -3.50 -7.69
N PHE A 66 9.77 -3.05 -8.88
CA PHE A 66 11.18 -2.88 -9.24
C PHE A 66 11.76 -1.56 -8.72
N ILE A 67 11.01 -0.46 -8.81
CA ILE A 67 11.47 0.88 -8.40
C ILE A 67 11.63 0.99 -6.88
N HIS A 68 10.70 0.44 -6.09
CA HIS A 68 10.74 0.59 -4.63
C HIS A 68 12.04 0.12 -3.97
N PRO A 69 12.53 -1.12 -4.21
CA PRO A 69 13.73 -1.60 -3.53
C PRO A 69 14.97 -0.78 -3.90
N VAL A 70 15.08 -0.31 -5.15
CA VAL A 70 16.17 0.59 -5.58
C VAL A 70 16.11 1.92 -4.82
N TYR A 71 14.92 2.50 -4.73
CA TYR A 71 14.70 3.76 -4.02
C TYR A 71 14.96 3.63 -2.50
N LEU A 72 14.46 2.57 -1.88
CA LEU A 72 14.66 2.31 -0.45
C LEU A 72 16.12 1.97 -0.14
N GLY A 73 16.79 1.22 -1.02
CA GLY A 73 18.23 0.93 -0.91
C GLY A 73 19.05 2.22 -0.93
N TYR A 74 18.77 3.12 -1.88
CA TYR A 74 19.42 4.43 -1.94
C TYR A 74 19.23 5.25 -0.65
N ILE A 75 18.03 5.23 -0.05
CA ILE A 75 17.78 5.90 1.24
C ILE A 75 18.62 5.30 2.36
N VAL A 76 18.74 3.97 2.42
CA VAL A 76 19.57 3.29 3.43
C VAL A 76 21.04 3.63 3.22
N ASP A 77 21.52 3.69 1.97
CA ASP A 77 22.91 4.01 1.66
C ASP A 77 23.29 5.43 2.10
N GLN A 78 22.36 6.39 2.04
CA GLN A 78 22.59 7.77 2.47
C GLN A 78 22.47 7.95 3.99
N THR A 79 21.54 7.25 4.64
CA THR A 79 21.24 7.47 6.07
C THR A 79 21.94 6.50 7.01
N GLY A 80 22.40 5.35 6.51
CA GLY A 80 22.97 4.26 7.30
C GLY A 80 21.98 3.55 8.23
N GLU A 81 20.71 3.98 8.28
CA GLU A 81 19.69 3.42 9.15
C GLU A 81 18.45 2.94 8.36
N PHE A 82 17.98 1.72 8.64
CA PHE A 82 16.77 1.18 8.03
C PHE A 82 15.48 1.88 8.48
N LYS A 83 15.50 2.59 9.61
CA LYS A 83 14.30 3.20 10.21
C LYS A 83 13.66 4.22 9.25
N VAL A 84 14.48 4.99 8.54
CA VAL A 84 14.01 6.02 7.62
C VAL A 84 13.22 5.40 6.48
N SER A 85 13.67 4.28 5.93
CA SER A 85 12.98 3.56 4.86
C SER A 85 11.60 3.04 5.29
N PHE A 86 11.46 2.55 6.53
CA PHE A 86 10.17 2.13 7.08
C PHE A 86 9.20 3.31 7.29
N ILE A 87 9.71 4.47 7.73
CA ILE A 87 8.89 5.68 7.88
C ILE A 87 8.42 6.18 6.51
N VAL A 88 9.31 6.22 5.52
CA VAL A 88 8.98 6.64 4.14
C VAL A 88 7.93 5.70 3.53
N MET A 89 8.09 4.38 3.64
CA MET A 89 7.07 3.44 3.14
C MET A 89 5.73 3.63 3.85
N GLY A 90 5.75 3.72 5.18
CA GLY A 90 4.52 3.83 5.96
C GLY A 90 3.74 5.11 5.69
N THR A 91 4.44 6.24 5.50
CA THR A 91 3.82 7.52 5.13
C THR A 91 3.18 7.47 3.74
N ILE A 92 3.85 6.88 2.75
CA ILE A 92 3.29 6.68 1.40
C ILE A 92 2.03 5.81 1.46
N ILE A 93 2.01 4.75 2.26
CA ILE A 93 0.83 3.87 2.45
C ILE A 93 -0.34 4.60 3.12
N ILE A 94 -0.06 5.54 4.03
CA ILE A 94 -1.10 6.37 4.66
C ILE A 94 -1.66 7.35 3.63
N LEU A 95 -0.79 8.02 2.87
CA LEU A 95 -1.18 8.96 1.82
C LEU A 95 -2.02 8.29 0.72
N SER A 96 -1.65 7.08 0.28
CA SER A 96 -2.44 6.32 -0.70
C SER A 96 -3.79 5.85 -0.15
N GLY A 97 -3.85 5.51 1.14
CA GLY A 97 -5.12 5.24 1.81
C GLY A 97 -6.02 6.48 1.89
N LEU A 98 -5.41 7.65 2.10
CA LEU A 98 -6.13 8.92 2.18
C LEU A 98 -6.68 9.35 0.82
N SER A 99 -5.95 9.15 -0.28
CA SER A 99 -6.45 9.49 -1.62
C SER A 99 -7.69 8.69 -2.00
N ILE A 100 -7.72 7.38 -1.69
CA ILE A 100 -8.90 6.52 -1.92
C ILE A 100 -10.09 6.99 -1.06
N PHE A 101 -9.82 7.39 0.19
CA PHE A 101 -10.86 7.92 1.07
C PHE A 101 -11.46 9.23 0.53
N VAL A 102 -10.61 10.15 0.05
CA VAL A 102 -11.04 11.41 -0.56
C VAL A 102 -11.89 11.16 -1.81
N GLU A 103 -11.47 10.25 -2.69
CA GLU A 103 -12.23 9.89 -3.89
C GLU A 103 -13.63 9.38 -3.54
N LYS A 104 -13.71 8.44 -2.57
CA LYS A 104 -15.00 7.89 -2.13
C LYS A 104 -15.88 8.95 -1.47
N PHE A 105 -15.29 9.85 -0.69
CA PHE A 105 -16.01 10.95 -0.05
C PHE A 105 -16.59 11.92 -1.08
N LEU A 106 -15.80 12.30 -2.09
CA LEU A 106 -16.24 13.16 -3.19
C LEU A 106 -17.37 12.51 -4.00
N HIS A 107 -17.27 11.21 -4.28
CA HIS A 107 -18.29 10.48 -5.03
C HIS A 107 -19.63 10.36 -4.27
N VAL A 108 -19.60 10.32 -2.93
CA VAL A 108 -20.80 10.36 -2.08
C VAL A 108 -21.38 11.77 -2.01
N PHE A 109 -20.54 12.80 -1.92
CA PHE A 109 -20.98 14.19 -1.86
C PHE A 109 -21.61 14.66 -3.18
N ASN A 110 -21.05 14.24 -4.33
CA ASN A 110 -21.53 14.59 -5.67
C ASN A 110 -22.77 13.79 -6.13
N ARG A 111 -23.27 12.86 -5.31
CA ARG A 111 -24.54 12.13 -5.52
C ARG A 111 -25.74 12.78 -4.80
N LYS A 112 -25.53 13.86 -4.05
CA LYS A 112 -26.59 14.72 -3.53
C LYS A 112 -26.80 15.92 -4.45
#